data_AF-A0A2X4ULY0-F1
#
_entry.id   AF-A0A2X4ULY0-F1
#
_cell.length_a   1.000
_cell.length_b   1.000
_cell.length_c   1.000
_cell.angle_alpha   90.00
_cell.angle_beta   90.00
_cell.angle_gamma   90.00
#
_symmetry.space_group_name_H-M   'P 1'
#
loop_
_entity.id
_entity.type
_entity.pdbx_description
1 polymer ?
#
loop_
_entity_poly.entity_id
_entity_poly.type
_entity_poly.pdbx_seq_one_letter_code
_entity_poly.pdbx_strand_id
1 'polypeptide(L)'
;MGSLLNPVLAEFIRQYPQIELEVDFSDRRVEVIEEGFDAVIRVGETEDSRLMSRQLGTFHLQLVAAPGYLRQAGIPQQPADLRQHACLLYKFPTTGKVESWPVADWDKILGRVCVAAWCAIPSIR
;
A
#
# COMPACT_ATOMS: atom_id res chain seq x y z
N MET A 1 -1.67 4.05 -5.50
CA MET A 1 -2.46 5.24 -5.09
C MET A 1 -2.81 6.15 -6.26
N GLY A 2 -1.92 6.36 -7.24
CA GLY A 2 -2.15 7.35 -8.32
C GLY A 2 -3.47 7.21 -9.09
N SER A 3 -3.91 5.99 -9.44
CA SER A 3 -5.19 5.79 -10.13
C SER A 3 -6.43 6.30 -9.37
N LEU A 4 -6.38 6.33 -8.04
CA LEU A 4 -7.49 6.80 -7.19
C LEU A 4 -7.51 8.33 -7.07
N LEU A 5 -6.33 8.96 -7.06
CA LEU A 5 -6.19 10.41 -6.92
C LEU A 5 -6.36 11.14 -8.25
N ASN A 6 -6.00 10.53 -9.37
CA ASN A 6 -6.04 11.18 -10.69
C ASN A 6 -7.37 11.89 -11.01
N PRO A 7 -8.56 11.30 -10.79
CA PRO A 7 -9.82 12.00 -11.06
C PRO A 7 -10.03 13.24 -10.18
N VAL A 8 -9.59 13.17 -8.91
CA VAL A 8 -9.72 14.27 -7.95
C VAL A 8 -8.75 15.41 -8.29
N LEU A 9 -7.51 15.07 -8.66
CA LEU A 9 -6.52 16.06 -9.09
C LEU A 9 -6.94 16.77 -10.39
N ALA A 10 -7.54 16.03 -11.33
CA ALA A 10 -8.08 16.60 -12.55
C ALA A 10 -9.20 17.61 -12.28
N GLU A 11 -10.11 17.30 -11.34
CA GLU A 11 -11.17 18.23 -10.95
C GLU A 11 -10.61 19.44 -10.19
N PHE A 12 -9.60 19.24 -9.35
CA PHE A 12 -8.95 20.32 -8.62
C PHE A 12 -8.33 21.37 -9.56
N ILE A 13 -7.55 20.95 -10.57
CA ILE A 13 -6.93 21.89 -11.53
C ILE A 13 -8.00 22.61 -12.36
N ARG A 14 -9.11 21.94 -12.71
CA ARG A 14 -10.26 22.58 -13.38
C ARG A 14 -10.90 23.66 -12.52
N GLN A 15 -11.04 23.41 -11.22
CA GLN A 15 -11.66 24.33 -10.27
C GLN A 15 -10.74 25.51 -9.90
N TYR A 16 -9.42 25.30 -9.93
CA TYR A 16 -8.40 26.28 -9.56
C TYR A 16 -7.33 26.45 -10.65
N PRO A 17 -7.67 27.06 -11.80
CA PRO A 17 -6.78 27.15 -12.97
C PRO A 17 -5.50 27.98 -12.76
N GLN A 18 -5.44 28.77 -11.68
CA GLN A 18 -4.27 29.56 -11.31
C GLN A 18 -3.20 28.77 -10.54
N ILE A 19 -3.50 27.52 -10.16
CA ILE A 19 -2.57 26.65 -9.44
C ILE A 19 -1.86 25.75 -10.45
N GLU A 20 -0.53 25.80 -10.46
CA GLU A 20 0.31 24.80 -11.14
C GLU A 20 0.55 23.62 -10.19
N LEU A 21 0.31 22.40 -10.67
CA LEU A 21 0.42 21.19 -9.86
C LEU A 21 1.56 20.31 -10.38
N GLU A 22 2.60 20.15 -9.57
CA GLU A 22 3.65 19.15 -9.75
C GLU A 22 3.33 17.92 -8.90
N VAL A 23 3.29 16.73 -9.51
CA VAL A 23 2.88 15.49 -8.84
C VAL A 23 3.92 14.41 -9.04
N ASP A 24 4.47 13.93 -7.92
CA ASP A 24 5.33 12.74 -7.86
C ASP A 24 4.52 11.54 -7.31
N PHE A 25 4.55 10.42 -8.03
CA PHE A 25 4.01 9.14 -7.55
C PHE A 25 5.15 8.19 -7.24
N SER A 26 5.48 8.06 -5.96
CA SER A 26 6.52 7.17 -5.48
C SER A 26 6.10 6.40 -4.25
N ASP A 27 6.56 5.15 -4.15
CA ASP A 27 6.42 4.31 -2.95
C ASP A 27 7.54 4.55 -1.93
N ARG A 28 8.45 5.50 -2.20
CA ARG A 28 9.53 5.87 -1.28
C ARG A 28 9.00 6.77 -0.17
N ARG A 29 9.57 6.64 1.01
CA ARG A 29 9.37 7.64 2.06
C ARG A 29 10.20 8.88 1.72
N VAL A 30 9.52 10.00 1.51
CA VAL A 30 10.15 11.31 1.23
C VAL A 30 10.26 12.14 2.50
N GLU A 31 11.30 12.97 2.60
CA GLU A 31 11.39 14.03 3.61
C GLU A 31 10.66 15.27 3.05
N VAL A 32 9.52 15.61 3.62
CA VAL A 32 8.60 16.61 3.05
C VAL A 32 9.24 17.99 2.95
N ILE A 33 10.00 18.39 3.98
CA ILE A 33 10.58 19.73 4.09
C ILE A 33 11.87 19.80 3.26
N GLU A 34 12.78 18.85 3.44
CA GLU A 34 14.08 18.86 2.77
C GLU A 34 13.95 18.65 1.26
N GLU A 35 12.94 17.89 0.82
CA GLU A 35 12.69 17.64 -0.61
C GLU A 35 11.72 18.65 -1.25
N GLY A 36 11.23 19.64 -0.50
CA GLY A 36 10.43 20.75 -1.04
C GLY A 36 9.00 20.40 -1.41
N PHE A 37 8.39 19.40 -0.77
CA PHE A 37 6.97 19.08 -0.99
C PHE A 37 6.07 19.96 -0.10
N ASP A 38 5.02 20.54 -0.68
CA ASP A 38 4.00 21.26 0.09
C ASP A 38 3.06 20.32 0.86
N ALA A 39 2.76 19.16 0.28
CA ALA A 39 1.89 18.16 0.86
C ALA A 39 2.25 16.76 0.38
N VAL A 40 2.02 15.77 1.25
CA VAL A 40 2.20 14.35 0.92
C VAL A 40 0.98 13.54 1.31
N ILE A 41 0.55 12.65 0.41
CA ILE A 41 -0.49 11.66 0.68
C ILE A 41 0.20 10.31 0.79
N ARG A 42 0.15 9.70 1.97
CA ARG A 42 0.80 8.42 2.23
C ARG A 42 -0.10 7.47 2.99
N VAL A 43 0.22 6.19 2.84
CA VAL A 43 -0.37 5.08 3.56
C VAL A 43 0.48 4.76 4.78
N GLY A 44 -0.17 4.42 5.90
CA GLY A 44 0.48 4.01 7.13
C GLY A 44 0.49 5.10 8.20
N GLU A 45 1.10 4.77 9.33
CA GLU A 45 1.14 5.68 10.47
C GLU A 45 2.04 6.89 10.16
N THR A 46 1.56 8.06 10.59
CA THR A 46 2.37 9.27 10.59
C THR A 46 3.25 9.19 11.82
N GLU A 47 4.57 9.18 11.62
CA GLU A 47 5.52 9.39 12.72
C GLU A 47 5.28 10.76 13.37
N ASP A 48 5.71 10.93 14.62
CA ASP A 48 5.77 12.23 15.31
C ASP A 48 6.68 13.19 14.54
N SER A 49 6.13 13.80 13.50
CA SER A 49 6.75 14.90 12.78
C SER A 49 6.08 16.20 13.23
N ARG A 50 6.80 17.30 13.11
CA ARG A 50 6.27 18.65 13.34
C ARG A 50 5.23 19.06 12.27
N LEU A 51 4.84 18.14 11.39
CA LEU A 51 3.90 18.40 10.30
C LEU A 51 2.47 18.14 10.76
N MET A 52 1.55 18.96 10.27
CA MET A 52 0.12 18.68 10.43
C MET A 52 -0.26 17.47 9.58
N SER A 53 -0.97 16.52 10.19
CA SER A 53 -1.50 15.36 9.50
C SER A 53 -3.02 15.32 9.60
N ARG A 54 -3.66 14.87 8.51
CA ARG A 54 -5.11 14.65 8.44
C ARG A 54 -5.37 13.30 7.82
N GLN A 55 -6.16 12.48 8.50
CA GLN A 55 -6.63 11.22 7.96
C GLN A 55 -7.64 11.48 6.83
N LEU A 56 -7.35 10.92 5.64
CA LEU A 56 -8.24 11.01 4.46
C LEU A 56 -9.17 9.81 4.33
N GLY A 57 -8.79 8.67 4.91
CA GLY A 57 -9.57 7.44 4.86
C GLY A 57 -8.84 6.28 5.51
N THR A 58 -9.41 5.08 5.38
CA THR A 58 -8.81 3.81 5.77
C THR A 58 -8.99 2.81 4.64
N PHE A 59 -8.13 1.80 4.62
CA PHE A 59 -8.27 0.64 3.75
C PHE A 59 -7.77 -0.59 4.51
N HIS A 60 -8.17 -1.77 4.05
CA HIS A 60 -7.73 -3.03 4.63
C HIS A 60 -6.94 -3.82 3.60
N LEU A 61 -5.83 -4.40 4.04
CA LEU A 61 -5.11 -5.38 3.26
C LEU A 61 -5.91 -6.68 3.26
N GLN A 62 -6.11 -7.26 2.08
CA GLN A 62 -6.80 -8.55 1.93
C GLN A 62 -5.88 -9.55 1.23
N LEU A 63 -5.87 -10.78 1.75
CA LEU A 63 -5.23 -11.89 1.07
C LEU A 63 -6.15 -12.37 -0.04
N VAL A 64 -5.64 -12.33 -1.26
CA VAL A 64 -6.35 -12.79 -2.46
C VAL A 64 -5.45 -13.72 -3.25
N ALA A 65 -6.08 -14.63 -4.00
CA ALA A 65 -5.37 -15.51 -4.90
C ALA A 65 -6.20 -15.69 -6.17
N ALA A 66 -5.52 -15.91 -7.30
CA ALA A 66 -6.21 -16.20 -8.55
C ALA A 66 -7.01 -17.52 -8.40
N PRO A 67 -8.27 -17.59 -8.88
CA PRO A 67 -9.06 -18.81 -8.77
C PRO A 67 -8.39 -20.05 -9.39
N GLY A 68 -7.62 -19.86 -10.47
CA GLY A 68 -6.84 -20.93 -11.11
C GLY A 68 -5.74 -21.50 -10.20
N TYR A 69 -5.07 -20.65 -9.44
CA TYR A 69 -4.06 -21.07 -8.47
C TYR A 69 -4.69 -21.91 -7.34
N LEU A 70 -5.79 -21.44 -6.76
CA LEU A 70 -6.47 -22.15 -5.66
C LEU A 70 -7.01 -23.53 -6.09
N ARG A 71 -7.42 -23.69 -7.35
CA ARG A 71 -7.81 -25.01 -7.88
C ARG A 71 -6.65 -26.00 -7.95
N GLN A 72 -5.43 -25.52 -8.16
CA GLN A 72 -4.24 -26.37 -8.30
C GLN A 72 -3.53 -26.60 -6.96
N ALA A 73 -3.40 -25.55 -6.14
CA ALA A 73 -2.66 -25.57 -4.89
C ALA A 73 -3.53 -25.81 -3.64
N GLY A 74 -4.86 -25.79 -3.78
CA GLY A 74 -5.80 -25.84 -2.66
C GLY A 74 -6.05 -24.47 -2.03
N ILE A 75 -7.03 -24.40 -1.12
CA ILE A 75 -7.37 -23.21 -0.36
C ILE A 75 -6.78 -23.33 1.06
N PRO A 76 -5.92 -22.40 1.50
CA PRO A 76 -5.38 -22.42 2.85
C PRO A 76 -6.52 -22.23 3.87
N GLN A 77 -6.55 -23.04 4.92
CA GLN A 77 -7.56 -23.00 5.97
C GLN A 77 -7.07 -22.24 7.21
N GLN A 78 -5.76 -22.14 7.38
CA GLN A 78 -5.10 -21.42 8.47
C GLN A 78 -3.83 -20.71 7.98
N PRO A 79 -3.36 -19.66 8.67
CA PRO A 79 -2.16 -18.91 8.26
C PRO A 79 -0.92 -19.76 8.05
N ALA A 80 -0.72 -20.83 8.85
CA ALA A 80 0.43 -21.72 8.74
C ALA A 80 0.51 -22.45 7.38
N ASP A 81 -0.63 -22.66 6.72
CA ASP A 81 -0.71 -23.34 5.42
C ASP A 81 -0.02 -22.50 4.33
N LEU A 82 0.08 -21.18 4.50
CA LEU A 82 0.75 -20.27 3.55
C LEU A 82 2.22 -20.64 3.31
N ARG A 83 2.86 -21.36 4.24
CA ARG A 83 4.23 -21.87 4.04
C ARG A 83 4.35 -22.86 2.87
N GLN A 84 3.23 -23.47 2.46
CA GLN A 84 3.17 -24.41 1.34
C GLN A 84 2.70 -23.75 0.04
N HIS A 85 2.39 -22.45 0.09
CA HIS A 85 1.88 -21.68 -1.04
C HIS A 85 2.94 -20.73 -1.59
N ALA A 86 2.88 -20.49 -2.91
CA ALA A 86 3.61 -19.39 -3.53
C ALA A 86 3.02 -18.05 -3.03
N CYS A 87 3.76 -17.41 -2.11
CA CYS A 87 3.32 -16.20 -1.44
C CYS A 87 4.01 -14.97 -1.99
N LEU A 88 3.18 -14.02 -2.37
CA LEU A 88 3.57 -12.98 -3.26
C LEU A 88 3.73 -11.65 -2.48
N LEU A 89 4.90 -11.46 -1.85
CA LEU A 89 5.13 -10.43 -0.81
C LEU A 89 5.66 -9.08 -1.37
N TYR A 90 5.33 -7.99 -0.68
CA TYR A 90 5.85 -6.65 -0.96
C TYR A 90 7.05 -6.33 -0.05
N LYS A 91 8.12 -5.74 -0.62
CA LYS A 91 9.31 -5.29 0.11
C LYS A 91 9.42 -3.78 -0.03
N PHE A 92 9.38 -3.05 1.08
CA PHE A 92 9.47 -1.59 1.08
C PHE A 92 10.81 -1.13 0.50
N PRO A 93 10.83 -0.29 -0.55
CA PRO A 93 12.08 0.19 -1.17
C PRO A 93 12.99 0.91 -0.18
N THR A 94 12.42 1.72 0.71
CA THR A 94 13.19 2.57 1.64
C THR A 94 13.75 1.79 2.84
N THR A 95 13.02 0.83 3.40
CA THR A 95 13.43 0.12 4.62
C THR A 95 13.96 -1.30 4.36
N GLY A 96 13.70 -1.84 3.17
CA GLY A 96 13.97 -3.25 2.85
C GLY A 96 13.12 -4.25 3.63
N LYS A 97 12.21 -3.80 4.50
CA LYS A 97 11.32 -4.68 5.26
C LYS A 97 10.25 -5.27 4.35
N VAL A 98 9.83 -6.49 4.65
CA VAL A 98 8.68 -7.11 4.00
C VAL A 98 7.41 -6.64 4.69
N GLU A 99 6.39 -6.27 3.91
CA GLU A 99 5.07 -5.91 4.41
C GLU A 99 4.45 -7.11 5.13
N SER A 100 4.02 -6.87 6.38
CA SER A 100 3.33 -7.89 7.16
C SER A 100 1.94 -8.14 6.61
N TRP A 101 1.62 -9.39 6.34
CA TRP A 101 0.25 -9.79 5.99
C TRP A 101 -0.65 -9.79 7.24
N PRO A 102 -1.96 -9.52 7.07
CA PRO A 102 -2.89 -9.34 8.19
C PRO A 102 -3.34 -10.71 8.74
N VAL A 103 -2.38 -11.52 9.19
CA VAL A 103 -2.57 -12.86 9.74
C VAL A 103 -1.86 -12.99 11.08
N ALA A 104 -2.40 -13.83 11.96
CA ALA A 104 -1.76 -14.15 13.22
C ALA A 104 -0.39 -14.82 12.97
N ASP A 105 0.57 -14.54 13.86
CA ASP A 105 1.89 -15.17 13.84
C ASP A 105 2.69 -14.99 12.53
N TRP A 106 2.49 -13.89 11.80
CA TRP A 106 3.19 -13.59 10.53
C TRP A 106 4.70 -13.82 10.59
N ASP A 107 5.37 -13.36 11.65
CA ASP A 107 6.82 -13.49 11.80
C ASP A 107 7.31 -14.94 11.79
N LYS A 108 6.44 -15.90 12.16
CA LYS A 108 6.76 -17.33 12.12
C LYS A 108 6.64 -17.90 10.71
N ILE A 109 5.90 -17.25 9.80
CA ILE A 109 5.57 -17.77 8.45
C ILE A 109 6.67 -17.48 7.43
N LEU A 110 7.44 -16.39 7.60
CA LEU A 110 8.52 -15.96 6.70
C LEU A 110 9.68 -16.98 6.63
N GLY A 111 9.69 -17.86 5.61
CA GLY A 111 10.68 -18.94 5.49
C GLY A 111 11.29 -19.24 4.11
N ARG A 112 10.68 -18.81 2.99
CA ARG A 112 11.22 -18.89 1.59
C ARG A 112 10.22 -18.25 0.62
N VAL A 113 10.63 -17.28 -0.22
CA VAL A 113 9.70 -16.35 -0.91
C VAL A 113 10.02 -16.17 -2.40
N CYS A 114 8.99 -16.13 -3.25
CA CYS A 114 8.95 -15.53 -4.61
C CYS A 114 7.53 -14.93 -4.88
N VAL A 115 7.39 -13.88 -5.70
CA VAL A 115 6.82 -12.52 -5.45
C VAL A 115 5.40 -12.13 -6.03
N ALA A 116 4.74 -11.11 -5.41
CA ALA A 116 3.56 -10.20 -5.74
C ALA A 116 2.02 -10.54 -5.73
N ALA A 117 1.19 -9.95 -4.85
CA ALA A 117 -0.07 -9.26 -5.27
C ALA A 117 -0.74 -8.42 -4.16
N TRP A 118 -0.99 -7.15 -4.48
CA TRP A 118 -1.72 -6.14 -3.72
C TRP A 118 -3.17 -6.10 -4.20
N CYS A 119 -4.15 -6.04 -3.29
CA CYS A 119 -5.52 -5.65 -3.63
C CYS A 119 -5.99 -4.60 -2.62
N ALA A 120 -5.92 -3.33 -3.02
CA ALA A 120 -6.57 -2.26 -2.28
C ALA A 120 -8.01 -2.15 -2.79
N ILE A 121 -8.98 -2.56 -1.97
CA ILE A 121 -10.37 -2.11 -2.14
C ILE A 121 -10.52 -0.88 -1.24
N PRO A 122 -10.52 0.35 -1.80
CA PRO A 122 -10.75 1.53 -0.99
C PRO A 122 -12.20 1.50 -0.50
N SER A 123 -12.41 1.47 0.82
CA SER A 123 -13.74 1.78 1.37
C SER A 123 -13.92 3.29 1.30
N ILE A 124 -14.45 3.79 0.20
CA ILE A 124 -14.96 5.15 0.12
C ILE A 124 -16.31 5.12 0.84
N ARG A 125 -16.40 5.78 2.00
CA ARG A 125 -17.68 6.24 2.55
C ARG A 125 -17.93 7.66 2.05
#